data_AF-A0A7Z7YTL5-F1
#
_entry.id   AF-A0A7Z7YTL5-F1
#
_cell.length_a   1.000
_cell.length_b   1.000
_cell.length_c   1.000
_cell.angle_alpha   90.00
_cell.angle_beta   90.00
_cell.angle_gamma   90.00
#
_symmetry.space_group_name_H-M   'P 1'
#
loop_
_entity.id
_entity.type
_entity.pdbx_description
1 polymer ?
#
loop_
_entity_poly.entity_id
_entity_poly.type
_entity_poly.pdbx_seq_one_letter_code
_entity_poly.pdbx_strand_id
1 'polypeptide(L)' 'MKKGVLEFLVLLCLSKETQYGYSLLQRLNKRIPISERTLYSILHRLEKKSCLMINYRLSSKGPKRKYYKVTVTGEKDLMI' A
#
# COMPACT_ATOMS: atom_id res chain seq x y z
N MET A 1 12.63 -0.66 -15.86
CA MET A 1 12.48 -1.98 -15.22
C MET A 1 12.26 -2.00 -13.69
N LYS A 2 12.40 -0.89 -12.92
CA LYS A 2 12.19 -0.93 -11.43
C LYS A 2 10.75 -0.72 -10.92
N LYS A 3 9.84 -0.14 -11.73
CA LYS A 3 8.50 0.27 -11.27
C LYS A 3 7.58 -0.91 -10.90
N GLY A 4 7.70 -2.05 -11.58
CA GLY A 4 6.88 -3.24 -11.29
C GLY A 4 7.25 -3.93 -9.97
N VAL A 5 8.54 -4.05 -9.67
CA VAL A 5 9.01 -4.73 -8.45
C VAL A 5 8.57 -3.99 -7.20
N LEU A 6 8.69 -2.66 -7.18
CA LEU A 6 8.30 -1.87 -6.00
C LEU A 6 6.77 -1.87 -5.78
N GLU A 7 6.00 -1.89 -6.86
CA GLU A 7 4.54 -2.04 -6.82
C GLU A 7 4.13 -3.39 -6.25
N PHE A 8 4.76 -4.47 -6.72
CA PHE A 8 4.59 -5.82 -6.19
C PHE A 8 4.95 -5.90 -4.70
N LEU A 9 6.07 -5.31 -4.28
CA LEU A 9 6.49 -5.31 -2.87
C LEU A 9 5.53 -4.54 -1.96
N VAL A 10 4.97 -3.42 -2.44
CA VAL A 10 3.94 -2.68 -1.71
C VAL A 10 2.69 -3.54 -1.54
N LEU A 11 2.23 -4.20 -2.62
CA LEU A 11 1.07 -5.07 -2.59
C LEU A 11 1.28 -6.28 -1.66
N LEU A 12 2.44 -6.93 -1.74
CA LEU A 12 2.86 -8.04 -0.88
C LEU A 12 2.96 -7.64 0.60
N CYS A 13 3.35 -6.40 0.90
CA CYS A 13 3.37 -5.92 2.28
C CYS A 13 1.95 -5.74 2.82
N LEU A 14 1.04 -5.23 1.99
CA LEU A 14 -0.35 -4.98 2.35
C LEU A 14 -1.21 -6.25 2.41
N SER A 15 -0.85 -7.32 1.69
CA SER A 15 -1.58 -8.60 1.77
C SER A 15 -1.42 -9.28 3.13
N LYS A 16 -0.29 -9.02 3.81
CA LYS A 16 -0.04 -9.52 5.17
C LYS A 16 -0.78 -8.72 6.23
N GLU A 17 -0.99 -7.43 6.01
CA GLU A 17 -1.56 -6.54 7.02
C GLU A 17 -2.15 -5.27 6.38
N THR A 18 -3.35 -4.89 6.79
CA THR A 18 -3.95 -3.60 6.42
C THR A 18 -3.20 -2.45 7.11
N GLN A 19 -2.62 -1.53 6.35
CA GLN A 19 -1.82 -0.42 6.88
C GLN A 19 -2.23 0.94 6.28
N TYR A 20 -1.94 2.03 7.01
CA TYR A 20 -2.02 3.38 6.47
C TYR A 20 -0.68 3.83 5.89
N GLY A 21 -0.71 4.79 4.96
CA GLY A 21 0.43 5.16 4.11
C GLY A 21 1.74 5.43 4.87
N TYR A 22 1.69 6.21 5.96
CA TYR A 22 2.90 6.51 6.75
C TYR A 22 3.46 5.30 7.52
N SER A 23 2.61 4.42 8.07
CA SER A 23 3.11 3.19 8.72
C SER A 23 3.76 2.25 7.71
N LEU A 24 3.15 2.12 6.54
CA LEU A 24 3.71 1.34 5.43
C LEU A 24 5.03 1.94 4.93
N LEU A 25 5.13 3.27 4.81
CA LEU A 25 6.36 3.98 4.43
C LEU A 25 7.51 3.67 5.40
N GLN A 26 7.26 3.76 6.71
CA GLN A 26 8.25 3.42 7.72
C GLN A 26 8.67 1.95 7.65
N ARG A 27 7.71 1.03 7.46
CA ARG A 27 7.99 -0.40 7.33
C ARG A 27 8.86 -0.72 6.12
N LEU A 28 8.54 -0.14 4.96
CA LEU A 28 9.30 -0.35 3.72
C LEU A 28 10.71 0.22 3.82
N ASN A 29 10.86 1.45 4.35
CA ASN A 29 12.16 2.11 4.49
C ASN A 29 13.18 1.36 5.37
N LYS A 30 12.73 0.44 6.24
CA LYS A 30 13.65 -0.44 7.00
C LYS A 30 14.43 -1.41 6.11
N ARG A 31 13.96 -1.69 4.90
CA ARG A 31 14.58 -2.65 3.98
C ARG A 31 14.91 -2.04 2.62
N ILE A 32 14.05 -1.13 2.15
CA ILE A 32 14.14 -0.54 0.82
C ILE A 32 13.83 0.95 0.94
N PRO A 33 14.82 1.82 0.71
CA PRO A 33 14.61 3.26 0.69
C PRO A 33 13.58 3.65 -0.38
N ILE A 34 12.49 4.30 0.05
CA ILE A 34 11.40 4.76 -0.81
C ILE A 34 10.90 6.12 -0.32
N SER A 35 10.72 7.05 -1.26
CA SER A 35 10.13 8.36 -0.95
C SER A 35 8.62 8.26 -0.73
N GLU A 36 8.09 9.17 0.10
CA GLU A 36 6.66 9.30 0.32
C GLU A 36 5.87 9.48 -0.99
N ARG A 37 6.34 10.36 -1.87
CA ARG A 37 5.76 10.60 -3.20
C ARG A 37 5.68 9.31 -4.04
N THR A 38 6.75 8.50 -4.01
CA THR A 38 6.78 7.22 -4.73
C THR A 38 5.76 6.25 -4.17
N LEU A 39 5.69 6.10 -2.84
CA LEU A 39 4.72 5.21 -2.20
C LEU A 39 3.29 5.59 -2.55
N TYR A 40 2.91 6.86 -2.40
CA TYR A 40 1.53 7.29 -2.69
C TYR A 40 1.18 7.18 -4.18
N SER A 41 2.15 7.39 -5.08
CA SER A 41 1.94 7.12 -6.51
C SER A 41 1.67 5.64 -6.79
N ILE A 42 2.35 4.72 -6.09
CA ILE A 42 2.09 3.27 -6.18
C ILE A 42 0.71 2.92 -5.62
N LEU A 43 0.39 3.38 -4.41
CA LEU A 43 -0.90 3.13 -3.76
C LEU A 43 -2.06 3.59 -4.65
N HIS A 44 -1.94 4.77 -5.27
CA HIS A 44 -2.95 5.28 -6.18
C HIS A 44 -3.12 4.40 -7.45
N ARG A 45 -2.02 3.87 -8.01
CA ARG A 45 -2.12 2.95 -9.16
C ARG A 45 -2.77 1.62 -8.78
N LEU A 46 -2.39 1.04 -7.64
CA LEU A 46 -2.99 -0.20 -7.14
C LEU A 46 -4.47 -0.04 -6.81
N GLU A 47 -4.87 1.11 -6.27
CA GLU A 47 -6.29 1.48 -6.10
C GLU A 47 -7.02 1.58 -7.44
N LYS A 48 -6.44 2.24 -8.45
CA LYS A 48 -7.03 2.32 -9.80
C LYS A 48 -7.16 0.95 -10.49
N LYS A 49 -6.28 0.00 -10.17
CA LYS A 49 -6.35 -1.39 -10.62
C LYS A 49 -7.30 -2.26 -9.79
N SER A 50 -8.04 -1.66 -8.85
CA SER A 50 -8.89 -2.37 -7.90
C SER A 50 -8.17 -3.42 -7.05
N CYS A 51 -6.83 -3.36 -6.95
CA CYS A 51 -6.02 -4.26 -6.12
C CYS A 51 -6.08 -3.88 -4.63
N LEU A 52 -6.41 -2.62 -4.34
CA LEU A 52 -6.59 -2.10 -2.99
C LEU A 52 -7.96 -1.47 -2.84
N MET A 53 -8.55 -1.64 -1.65
CA MET A 53 -9.68 -0.86 -1.17
C MET A 53 -9.25 0.02 0.00
N ILE A 54 -9.96 1.14 0.20
CA ILE A 54 -9.66 2.10 1.26
C ILE A 54 -10.74 2.05 2.33
N ASN A 55 -10.30 1.89 3.58
CA ASN A 55 -11.12 2.10 4.76
C ASN A 55 -10.62 3.31 5.53
N TYR A 56 -11.53 4.22 5.87
CA TYR A 56 -11.20 5.35 6.73
C TYR A 56 -11.36 4.95 8.19
N ARG A 57 -10.29 5.07 8.97
CA ARG A 57 -10.35 4.87 10.42
C ARG A 57 -10.12 6.18 11.14
N LEU A 58 -10.86 6.38 12.23
CA LEU A 58 -10.59 7.47 13.16
C LEU A 58 -9.17 7.29 13.71
N SER A 59 -8.44 8.39 13.79
CA SER A 59 -7.17 8.40 14.51
C SER A 59 -7.45 8.83 15.96
N SER A 60 -6.65 8.33 16.90
CA SER A 60 -6.79 8.67 18.33
C SER A 60 -6.64 10.18 18.59
N LYS A 61 -5.87 10.89 17.76
CA LYS A 61 -5.77 12.35 17.73
C LYS A 61 -5.53 12.80 16.28
N GLY A 62 -6.52 13.42 15.65
CA GLY A 62 -6.40 13.99 14.30
C GLY A 62 -7.37 13.43 13.24
N PRO A 63 -7.20 13.81 11.96
CA PRO A 63 -8.14 13.48 10.89
C PRO A 63 -8.20 11.97 10.60
N LYS A 64 -9.29 11.55 9.94
CA LYS A 64 -9.45 10.16 9.47
C LYS A 64 -8.26 9.76 8.60
N ARG A 65 -7.68 8.59 8.86
CA ARG A 65 -6.57 8.03 8.06
C ARG A 65 -7.11 7.02 7.06
N LYS A 66 -6.59 7.06 5.84
CA LYS A 66 -6.80 6.03 4.82
C LYS A 66 -5.98 4.78 5.17
N TYR A 67 -6.67 3.67 5.39
CA TYR A 67 -6.08 2.35 5.52
C TYR A 67 -6.31 1.57 4.23
N TYR A 68 -5.24 1.00 3.69
CA TYR A 68 -5.26 0.22 2.46
C TYR A 68 -5.37 -1.25 2.81
N LYS A 69 -6.36 -1.92 2.23
CA LYS A 69 -6.57 -3.36 2.37
C LYS A 69 -6.54 -3.99 0.97
N VAL A 70 -5.84 -5.12 0.84
CA VAL A 70 -5.80 -5.87 -0.42
C VAL A 70 -7.18 -6.47 -0.71
N THR A 71 -7.57 -6.40 -1.98
CA THR A 71 -8.82 -7.00 -2.50
C THR A 71 -8.55 -8.39 -3.05
N VAL A 72 -9.60 -9.12 -3.40
CA VAL A 72 -9.46 -10.40 -4.12
C VAL A 72 -8.69 -10.23 -5.44
N THR A 73 -8.89 -9.13 -6.16
CA THR A 73 -8.13 -8.82 -7.38
C THR A 73 -6.64 -8.64 -7.07
N GLY A 74 -6.31 -7.92 -5.99
CA GLY A 74 -4.92 -7.73 -5.58
C GLY A 74 -4.23 -9.03 -5.13
N GLU A 75 -4.95 -9.94 -4.46
CA GLU A 75 -4.40 -11.27 -4.11
C GLU A 75 -4.13 -12.12 -5.36
N LYS A 76 -5.01 -12.06 -6.37
CA LYS A 76 -4.78 -12.74 -7.65
C LYS A 76 -3.55 -12.22 -8.38
N ASP A 77 -3.33 -10.91 -8.37
CA ASP A 77 -2.13 -10.27 -8.95
C ASP A 77 -0.82 -10.75 -8.28
N LEU A 78 -0.86 -11.26 -7.04
CA LEU A 78 0.30 -11.84 -6.35
C LEU A 78 0.57 -13.32 -6.68
N MET A 79 -0.40 -14.03 -7.25
CA MET A 79 -0.32 -15.47 -7.55
C MET A 79 0.20 -15.79 -8.96
N ILE A 80 0.60 -14.77 -9.71
CA ILE A 80 1.06 -14.87 -11.11
C ILE A 80 2.56 -15.19 -11.16
#